data_AF-A0A499VAU1-F1
#
_entry.id   AF-A0A499VAU1-F1
#
_cell.length_a   1.000
_cell.length_b   1.000
_cell.length_c   1.000
_cell.angle_alpha   90.00
_cell.angle_beta   90.00
_cell.angle_gamma   90.00
#
_symmetry.space_group_name_H-M   'P 1'
#
loop_
_entity.id
_entity.type
_entity.pdbx_description
1 polymer ?
#
loop_
_entity_poly.entity_id
_entity_poly.type
_entity_poly.pdbx_seq_one_letter_code
_entity_poly.pdbx_strand_id
1 'polypeptide(L)'
;MTAGLLTVGLLPVAAHAADGANLALGRPVTASGAHGSYPASNITDGSQSSYWEGPAGSFPQWVQVDLGNKADIDEVVLKLPRRGSPAPRV
;
A
#
# COMPACT_ATOMS: atom_id res chain seq x y z
N MET A 1 -42.88 3.39 36.99
CA MET A 1 -41.53 3.66 36.45
C MET A 1 -41.46 3.00 35.08
N THR A 2 -41.56 3.80 34.02
CA THR A 2 -41.56 3.32 32.63
C THR A 2 -40.18 3.56 32.07
N ALA A 3 -39.43 2.48 31.79
CA ALA A 3 -38.12 2.57 31.16
C ALA A 3 -38.32 2.80 29.66
N GLY A 4 -37.84 3.94 29.14
CA GLY A 4 -37.79 4.23 27.71
C GLY A 4 -36.59 3.55 27.07
N LEU A 5 -36.84 2.68 26.10
CA LEU A 5 -35.81 2.08 25.26
C LEU A 5 -35.34 3.12 24.23
N LEU A 6 -34.09 3.59 24.36
CA LEU A 6 -33.43 4.41 23.35
C LEU A 6 -32.96 3.51 22.21
N THR A 7 -33.66 3.56 21.07
CA THR A 7 -33.16 3.02 19.80
C THR A 7 -32.04 3.94 19.28
N VAL A 8 -30.79 3.50 19.40
CA VAL A 8 -29.66 4.12 18.69
C VAL A 8 -29.81 3.76 17.21
N GLY A 9 -30.22 4.73 16.40
CA GLY A 9 -30.28 4.59 14.95
C GLY A 9 -28.89 4.36 14.39
N LEU A 10 -28.65 3.16 13.87
CA LEU A 10 -27.46 2.81 13.11
C LEU A 10 -27.55 3.50 11.75
N LEU A 11 -27.01 4.72 11.63
CA LEU A 11 -26.79 5.30 10.31
C LEU A 11 -25.78 4.42 9.57
N PRO A 12 -26.06 3.96 8.34
CA PRO A 12 -25.04 3.31 7.54
C PRO A 12 -23.94 4.34 7.28
N VAL A 13 -22.78 4.18 7.93
CA VAL A 13 -21.56 4.83 7.49
C VAL A 13 -21.33 4.29 6.09
N ALA A 14 -21.54 5.12 5.07
CA ALA A 14 -21.14 4.79 3.73
C ALA A 14 -19.64 4.48 3.81
N ALA A 15 -19.25 3.23 3.59
CA ALA A 15 -17.87 2.86 3.42
C ALA A 15 -17.40 3.56 2.15
N HIS A 16 -16.70 4.69 2.30
CA HIS A 16 -15.99 5.29 1.19
C HIS A 16 -14.86 4.33 0.82
N ALA A 17 -15.02 3.63 -0.31
CA ALA A 17 -13.91 2.97 -0.95
C ALA A 17 -12.82 4.02 -1.21
N ALA A 18 -11.58 3.72 -0.81
CA ALA A 18 -10.47 4.65 -0.79
C ALA A 18 -10.11 5.12 -2.21
N ASP A 19 -10.72 6.21 -2.66
CA ASP A 19 -10.07 7.18 -3.55
C ASP A 19 -9.15 8.12 -2.73
N GLY A 20 -8.57 7.58 -1.64
CA GLY A 20 -7.72 8.30 -0.71
C GLY A 20 -6.34 8.62 -1.32
N ALA A 21 -5.75 9.74 -0.91
CA ALA A 21 -4.41 10.10 -1.32
C ALA A 21 -3.39 9.02 -0.91
N ASN A 22 -2.48 8.66 -1.81
CA ASN A 22 -1.38 7.74 -1.48
C ASN A 22 -0.43 8.40 -0.46
N LEU A 23 -0.57 8.02 0.81
CA LEU A 23 0.23 8.57 1.92
C LEU A 23 1.73 8.27 1.80
N ALA A 24 2.09 7.23 1.05
CA ALA A 24 3.47 6.82 0.83
C ALA A 24 4.16 7.56 -0.33
N LEU A 25 3.43 8.31 -1.17
CA LEU A 25 4.01 8.96 -2.35
C LEU A 25 5.13 9.94 -1.95
N GLY A 26 6.32 9.75 -2.53
CA GLY A 26 7.51 10.56 -2.28
C GLY A 26 8.10 10.43 -0.86
N ARG A 27 7.58 9.51 -0.03
CA ARG A 27 8.07 9.33 1.34
C ARG A 27 9.41 8.59 1.39
N PRO A 28 10.25 8.86 2.40
CA PRO A 28 11.45 8.07 2.66
C PRO A 28 11.10 6.60 2.85
N VAL A 29 11.92 5.74 2.27
CA VAL A 29 11.73 4.29 2.28
C VAL A 29 13.05 3.59 2.53
N THR A 30 13.04 2.59 3.41
CA THR A 30 14.18 1.73 3.73
C THR A 30 13.75 0.28 3.54
N ALA A 31 14.66 -0.59 3.13
CA ALA A 31 14.42 -2.01 2.96
C ALA A 31 15.57 -2.83 3.55
N SER A 32 15.37 -4.14 3.73
CA SER A 32 16.41 -5.10 4.14
C SER A 32 17.61 -5.18 3.17
N GLY A 33 17.44 -4.68 1.95
CA GLY A 33 18.46 -4.57 0.92
C GLY A 33 17.83 -4.27 -0.43
N ALA A 34 18.63 -4.26 -1.49
CA ALA A 34 18.15 -4.14 -2.86
C ALA A 34 19.02 -4.95 -3.81
N HIS A 35 18.45 -5.39 -4.92
CA HIS A 35 19.16 -6.05 -6.00
C HIS A 35 19.48 -5.04 -7.11
N GLY A 36 20.78 -4.81 -7.33
CA GLY A 36 21.29 -4.02 -8.46
C GLY A 36 20.62 -2.65 -8.58
N SER A 37 20.02 -2.41 -9.75
CA SER A 37 19.38 -1.14 -10.13
C SER A 37 17.91 -1.01 -9.70
N TYR A 38 17.42 -1.85 -8.77
CA TYR A 38 16.04 -1.85 -8.27
C TYR A 38 15.97 -1.37 -6.81
N PRO A 39 16.31 -0.09 -6.52
CA PRO A 39 16.41 0.44 -5.17
C PRO A 39 15.04 0.56 -4.48
N ALA A 40 15.08 0.65 -3.14
CA ALA A 40 13.87 0.82 -2.33
C ALA A 40 13.06 2.09 -2.70
N SER A 41 13.72 3.15 -3.18
CA SER A 41 13.08 4.40 -3.61
C SER A 41 12.01 4.20 -4.69
N ASN A 42 12.09 3.12 -5.46
CA ASN A 42 11.10 2.81 -6.49
C ASN A 42 9.72 2.40 -5.90
N ILE A 43 9.61 2.17 -4.60
CA ILE A 43 8.34 1.81 -3.94
C ILE A 43 7.42 3.01 -3.78
N THR A 44 8.00 4.20 -3.58
CA THR A 44 7.28 5.45 -3.27
C THR A 44 7.31 6.47 -4.41
N ASP A 45 7.85 6.12 -5.57
CA ASP A 45 8.02 7.03 -6.72
C ASP A 45 6.74 7.27 -7.55
N GLY A 46 5.68 6.49 -7.31
CA GLY A 46 4.39 6.59 -8.01
C GLY A 46 4.36 5.96 -9.40
N SER A 47 5.44 5.33 -9.85
CA SER A 47 5.57 4.72 -11.18
C SER A 47 5.46 3.19 -11.09
N GLN A 48 4.53 2.60 -11.86
CA GLN A 48 4.44 1.14 -12.00
C GLN A 48 5.42 0.57 -13.05
N SER A 49 6.23 1.44 -13.67
CA SER A 49 7.28 1.07 -14.63
C SER A 49 8.63 0.81 -13.94
N SER A 50 8.76 1.21 -12.67
CA SER A 50 9.90 0.98 -11.78
C SER A 50 9.44 0.06 -10.64
N TYR A 51 10.39 -0.65 -10.03
CA TYR A 51 10.13 -1.54 -8.90
C TYR A 51 11.34 -1.72 -8.01
N TRP A 52 11.11 -2.14 -6.77
CA TRP A 52 12.14 -2.63 -5.86
C TRP A 52 12.25 -4.14 -5.94
N GLU A 53 13.48 -4.65 -5.83
CA GLU A 53 13.78 -6.08 -5.74
C GLU A 53 14.71 -6.32 -4.56
N GLY A 54 14.35 -7.26 -3.67
CA GLY A 54 15.22 -7.64 -2.56
C GLY A 54 16.46 -8.44 -3.01
N PRO A 55 17.51 -8.58 -2.17
CA PRO A 55 18.69 -9.36 -2.50
C PRO A 55 18.35 -10.83 -2.82
N ALA A 56 18.99 -11.37 -3.87
CA ALA A 56 18.73 -12.73 -4.35
C ALA A 56 19.00 -13.79 -3.27
N GLY A 57 18.08 -14.75 -3.13
CA GLY A 57 18.24 -15.89 -2.23
C GLY A 57 18.21 -15.56 -0.73
N SER A 58 17.86 -14.33 -0.34
CA SER A 58 17.77 -13.91 1.05
C SER A 58 16.32 -13.70 1.46
N PHE A 59 15.82 -14.49 2.41
CA PHE A 59 14.48 -14.36 2.95
C PHE A 59 14.48 -14.61 4.47
N PRO A 60 13.63 -13.90 5.25
CA PRO A 60 12.62 -12.93 4.83
C PRO A 60 13.21 -11.58 4.39
N GLN A 61 12.44 -10.81 3.60
CA GLN A 61 12.76 -9.44 3.19
C GLN A 61 11.70 -8.48 3.72
N TRP A 62 12.08 -7.22 3.98
CA TRP A 62 11.19 -6.20 4.51
C TRP A 62 11.40 -4.85 3.82
N VAL A 63 10.35 -4.04 3.84
CA VAL A 63 10.33 -2.62 3.42
C VAL A 63 9.59 -1.83 4.49
N GLN A 64 10.09 -0.64 4.80
CA GLN A 64 9.47 0.33 5.69
C GLN A 64 9.40 1.69 5.00
N VAL A 65 8.22 2.31 5.01
CA VAL A 65 8.01 3.69 4.56
C VAL A 65 7.78 4.58 5.78
N ASP A 66 8.49 5.70 5.85
CA ASP A 66 8.28 6.72 6.88
C ASP A 66 7.23 7.73 6.41
N LEU A 67 6.02 7.64 7.00
CA LEU A 67 4.91 8.55 6.70
C LEU A 67 5.09 9.96 7.33
N GLY A 68 6.12 10.16 8.16
CA GLY A 68 6.48 11.42 8.81
C GLY A 68 5.56 11.86 9.96
N ASN A 69 4.25 11.60 9.87
CA ASN A 69 3.28 11.86 10.92
C ASN A 69 2.44 10.61 11.19
N LYS A 70 1.80 10.55 12.37
CA LYS A 70 0.75 9.56 12.63
C LYS A 70 -0.37 9.73 11.60
N ALA A 71 -0.75 8.65 10.96
CA ALA A 71 -1.84 8.60 10.00
C ALA A 71 -2.65 7.34 10.27
N ASP A 72 -3.97 7.45 10.11
CA ASP A 72 -4.84 6.28 10.00
C ASP A 72 -4.63 5.66 8.61
N ILE A 73 -4.48 4.33 8.57
CA ILE A 73 -4.20 3.59 7.34
C ILE A 73 -5.40 2.67 7.09
N ASP A 74 -6.11 2.95 6.01
CA ASP A 74 -7.28 2.16 5.62
C ASP A 74 -6.91 0.98 4.71
N GLU A 75 -5.89 1.14 3.86
CA GLU A 75 -5.50 0.15 2.85
C GLU A 75 -3.98 0.16 2.59
N VAL A 76 -3.43 -1.02 2.28
CA VAL A 76 -2.08 -1.18 1.73
C VAL A 76 -2.18 -1.88 0.38
N VAL A 77 -1.77 -1.18 -0.68
CA VAL A 77 -1.78 -1.71 -2.05
C VAL A 77 -0.36 -2.06 -2.50
N LEU A 78 -0.11 -3.36 -2.75
CA LEU A 78 1.14 -3.81 -3.37
C LEU A 78 0.96 -3.92 -4.89
N LYS A 79 1.69 -3.10 -5.66
CA LYS A 79 1.68 -3.14 -7.12
C LYS A 79 2.88 -3.92 -7.64
N LEU A 80 2.62 -4.95 -8.44
CA LEU A 80 3.67 -5.67 -9.17
C LEU A 80 4.05 -4.89 -10.46
N PRO A 81 5.30 -5.07 -10.96
CA PRO A 81 5.70 -4.53 -12.25
C PRO A 81 4.73 -4.98 -13.35
N ARG A 82 4.42 -4.10 -14.30
CA ARG A 82 3.56 -4.47 -15.43
C ARG A 82 4.22 -5.58 -16.23
N ARG A 83 3.68 -6.80 -16.18
CA ARG A 83 4.02 -7.83 -17.16
C ARG A 83 3.41 -7.40 -18.49
N GLY A 84 4.21 -7.37 -19.56
CA GLY A 84 3.73 -7.08 -20.91
C GLY A 84 2.51 -7.94 -21.28
N SER A 85 1.64 -7.37 -22.12
CA SER A 85 0.35 -7.88 -22.59
C SER A 85 0.25 -9.41 -22.76
N PRO A 86 -0.92 -10.03 -22.53
CA PRO A 86 -1.06 -11.49 -22.52
C PRO A 86 -0.64 -12.12 -23.85
N ALA A 87 0.04 -13.27 -23.78
CA ALA A 87 0.32 -14.12 -24.93
C ALA A 87 -1.01 -14.50 -25.64
N PRO A 88 -1.01 -14.63 -26.98
CA PRO A 88 -2.21 -15.04 -27.72
C PRO A 88 -2.65 -16.41 -27.22
N ARG A 89 -3.93 -16.52 -26.85
CA ARG A 89 -4.56 -17.81 -26.57
C ARG A 89 -4.78 -18.51 -27.91
N VAL A 90 -4.12 -19.65 -28.11
CA VAL A 90 -4.54 -20.66 -29.10
C VAL A 90 -5.71 -21.46 -28.56
#